data_AF-A0A821FWH7-F1
#
_entry.id   AF-A0A821FWH7-F1
#
_cell.length_a   1.000
_cell.length_b   1.000
_cell.length_c   1.000
_cell.angle_alpha   90.00
_cell.angle_beta   90.00
_cell.angle_gamma   90.00
#
_symmetry.space_group_name_H-M   'P 1'
#
loop_
_entity.id
_entity.type
_entity.pdbx_description
1 polymer ?
#
loop_
_entity_poly.entity_id
_entity_poly.type
_entity_poly.pdbx_seq_one_letter_code
_entity_poly.pdbx_strand_id
1 'polypeptide(L)' 'LIVAWTGIAATLLPGGITCHSAFSLPLDLPTVKFPRLTQAKKEFLKSIDLLIWNEAPMAPGTAKKCKERL' A
#
# COMPACT_ATOMS: atom_id res chain seq x y z
N LEU A 1 -5.41 -6.52 6.56
CA LEU A 1 -4.52 -5.35 6.54
C LEU A 1 -5.32 -4.09 6.25
N ILE A 2 -5.17 -3.04 7.05
CA ILE A 2 -5.83 -1.75 6.83
C ILE A 2 -4.75 -0.76 6.34
N VAL A 3 -4.99 -0.16 5.17
CA VAL A 3 -4.08 0.80 4.56
C VAL A 3 -4.80 2.12 4.28
N ALA A 4 -4.08 3.24 4.39
CA ALA A 4 -4.57 4.56 3.98
C ALA A 4 -3.57 5.28 3.06
N TRP A 5 -4.03 6.22 2.25
CA TRP A 5 -3.14 6.99 1.38
C TRP A 5 -2.30 7.98 2.19
N THR A 6 -2.95 8.74 3.06
CA THR A 6 -2.30 9.73 3.94
C THR A 6 -1.88 9.13 5.28
N GLY A 7 -0.82 9.69 5.88
CA GLY A 7 -0.33 9.30 7.21
C GLY A 7 -1.36 9.54 8.31
N ILE A 8 -2.06 10.67 8.24
CA ILE A 8 -3.07 11.06 9.23
C ILE A 8 -4.23 10.07 9.24
N ALA A 9 -4.73 9.70 8.05
CA ALA A 9 -5.80 8.71 7.92
C ALA A 9 -5.36 7.30 8.37
N ALA A 10 -4.08 6.94 8.20
CA ALA A 10 -3.55 5.68 8.71
C ALA A 10 -3.54 5.65 10.25
N THR A 11 -3.13 6.75 10.90
CA THR A 11 -3.12 6.86 12.38
C THR A 11 -4.53 6.84 12.98
N LEU A 12 -5.53 7.34 12.25
CA LEU A 12 -6.92 7.32 12.71
C LEU A 12 -7.52 5.90 12.71
N LEU A 13 -6.96 4.98 11.93
CA LEU A 13 -7.42 3.60 11.85
C LEU A 13 -6.63 2.74 12.87
N PRO A 14 -7.30 1.89 13.67
CA PRO A 14 -6.61 1.02 14.61
C PRO A 14 -5.70 0.04 13.87
N GLY A 15 -4.39 0.17 14.06
CA GLY A 15 -3.38 -0.62 13.34
C GLY A 15 -3.26 -0.26 11.85
N GLY A 16 -3.73 0.93 11.45
CA GLY A 16 -3.64 1.42 10.09
C GLY A 16 -2.19 1.73 9.69
N ILE A 17 -1.84 1.36 8.46
CA ILE A 17 -0.53 1.67 7.89
C ILE A 17 -0.69 2.49 6.61
N THR A 18 0.31 3.28 6.23
CA THR A 18 0.24 4.00 4.95
C THR A 18 0.46 3.05 3.78
N CYS A 19 -0.15 3.34 2.63
CA CYS A 19 0.09 2.60 1.39
C CYS A 19 1.58 2.61 1.00
N HIS A 20 2.25 3.74 1.26
CA HIS A 20 3.68 3.92 1.08
C HIS A 20 4.48 2.91 1.91
N SER A 21 4.16 2.75 3.19
CA SER A 21 4.82 1.74 4.02
C SER A 21 4.39 0.32 3.65
N ALA A 22 3.10 0.05 3.45
CA ALA A 22 2.55 -1.28 3.15
C ALA A 22 3.19 -1.92 1.92
N PHE A 23 3.27 -1.16 0.84
CA PHE A 23 3.70 -1.62 -0.46
C PHE A 23 5.13 -1.18 -0.80
N SER A 24 5.82 -0.56 0.16
CA SER A 24 7.12 0.09 -0.05
C SER A 24 7.10 1.06 -1.24
N LEU A 25 6.00 1.80 -1.44
CA LEU A 25 5.90 2.74 -2.55
C LEU A 25 6.78 3.97 -2.25
N PRO A 26 7.55 4.45 -3.24
CA PRO A 26 8.19 5.75 -3.13
C PRO A 26 7.11 6.84 -3.08
N LEU A 27 7.37 7.92 -2.33
CA LEU A 27 6.49 9.09 -2.23
C LEU A 27 6.25 9.71 -3.62
N ASP A 28 7.35 9.89 -4.36
CA ASP A 28 7.29 10.14 -5.80
C ASP A 28 7.09 8.81 -6.51
N LEU A 29 5.84 8.46 -6.80
CA LEU A 29 5.52 7.28 -7.60
C LEU A 29 6.15 7.44 -9.00
N PRO A 30 7.24 6.72 -9.33
CA PRO A 30 7.81 6.82 -10.64
C PRO A 30 6.80 6.29 -11.65
N THR A 31 6.67 6.98 -12.77
CA THR A 31 5.86 6.53 -13.92
C THR A 31 6.32 5.19 -14.48
N VAL A 32 7.53 4.73 -14.14
CA VAL A 32 8.21 3.65 -14.85
C VAL A 32 8.32 2.34 -14.05
N LYS A 33 8.59 2.34 -12.73
CA LYS A 33 8.82 1.10 -11.97
C LYS A 33 8.46 1.18 -10.48
N PHE A 34 7.54 0.33 -10.03
CA PHE A 34 7.38 0.05 -8.59
C PHE A 34 8.62 -0.67 -8.05
N PRO A 35 9.11 -0.30 -6.85
CA PRO A 35 10.22 -1.00 -6.22
C PRO A 35 9.87 -2.48 -5.97
N ARG A 36 10.91 -3.30 -5.84
CA ARG A 36 10.74 -4.71 -5.47
C ARG A 36 10.44 -4.78 -3.97
N LEU A 37 9.34 -5.45 -3.62
CA LEU A 37 9.06 -5.85 -2.24
C LEU A 37 10.13 -6.86 -1.78
N THR A 38 10.54 -6.77 -0.52
CA THR A 38 11.38 -7.78 0.13
C THR A 38 10.60 -9.10 0.25
N GLN A 39 11.32 -10.23 0.33
CA GLN A 39 10.69 -11.55 0.40
C GLN A 39 9.74 -11.68 1.60
N ALA A 40 10.19 -11.29 2.80
CA ALA A 40 9.36 -11.29 4.00
C ALA A 40 8.08 -10.47 3.84
N LYS A 41 8.16 -9.32 3.16
CA LYS A 41 6.99 -8.46 2.93
C LYS A 41 6.02 -9.07 1.93
N LYS A 42 6.52 -9.74 0.89
CA LYS A 42 5.68 -10.51 -0.04
C LYS A 42 4.97 -11.66 0.65
N GLU A 43 5.65 -12.41 1.50
CA GLU A 43 5.03 -13.51 2.24
C GLU A 43 3.96 -13.01 3.20
N PHE A 44 4.23 -11.91 3.91
CA PHE A 44 3.24 -11.22 4.74
C PHE A 44 2.04 -10.73 3.92
N LEU A 45 2.29 -10.11 2.77
CA LEU A 45 1.24 -9.62 1.87
C LEU A 45 0.38 -10.77 1.30
N LYS A 46 0.98 -11.92 1.01
CA LYS A 46 0.28 -13.14 0.56
C LYS A 46 -0.50 -13.84 1.67
N SER A 47 -0.09 -13.69 2.93
CA SER A 47 -0.82 -14.26 4.07
C SER A 47 -2.03 -13.41 4.49
N ILE A 48 -2.32 -12.30 3.79
CA ILE A 48 -3.44 -11.42 4.10
C ILE A 48 -4.64 -11.79 3.23
N ASP A 49 -5.74 -12.21 3.87
CA ASP A 49 -6.99 -12.52 3.17
C ASP A 49 -7.82 -11.28 2.81
N LEU A 50 -7.66 -10.20 3.58
CA LEU A 50 -8.46 -8.98 3.43
C LEU A 50 -7.61 -7.71 3.53
N LEU A 51 -7.62 -6.91 2.46
CA LEU A 51 -7.03 -5.57 2.42
C LEU A 51 -8.13 -4.50 2.38
N ILE A 52 -8.21 -3.69 3.43
CA ILE A 52 -9.09 -2.51 3.47
C ILE A 52 -8.25 -1.29 3.11
N TRP A 53 -8.58 -0.64 2.00
CA TRP A 53 -7.86 0.54 1.54
C TRP A 53 -8.73 1.79 1.72
N ASN A 54 -8.44 2.58 2.76
CA ASN A 54 -9.00 3.90 2.99
C ASN A 54 -8.39 4.93 2.04
N GLU A 55 -9.18 5.83 1.48
CA GLU A 55 -8.73 6.84 0.51
C GLU A 55 -8.22 6.25 -0.82
N ALA A 56 -8.65 5.04 -1.18
CA ALA A 56 -8.40 4.44 -2.50
C ALA A 56 -8.68 5.38 -3.70
N PRO A 57 -9.73 6.23 -3.73
CA PRO A 57 -9.94 7.15 -4.84
C PRO A 57 -8.88 8.25 -4.93
N MET A 58 -8.24 8.63 -3.82
CA MET A 58 -7.18 9.66 -3.79
C MET A 58 -5.82 9.12 -4.23
N ALA A 59 -5.66 7.80 -4.29
CA ALA A 59 -4.45 7.20 -4.81
C ALA A 59 -4.36 7.40 -6.34
N PRO A 60 -3.21 7.86 -6.87
CA PRO A 60 -3.00 7.99 -8.31
C PRO A 60 -3.14 6.64 -9.01
N GLY A 61 -3.56 6.66 -10.28
CA GLY A 61 -3.83 5.43 -11.06
C GLY A 61 -2.66 4.44 -11.07
N THR A 62 -1.43 4.96 -11.05
CA THR A 62 -0.22 4.16 -10.90
C THR A 62 -0.24 3.36 -9.59
N ALA A 63 -0.46 3.99 -8.43
CA ALA A 63 -0.50 3.30 -7.14
C ALA A 63 -1.55 2.18 -7.06
N LYS A 64 -2.68 2.29 -7.78
CA LYS A 64 -3.72 1.25 -7.82
C LYS A 64 -3.24 -0.05 -8.45
N LYS A 65 -2.28 0.00 -9.39
CA LYS A 65 -1.67 -1.19 -10.02
C LYS A 65 -0.88 -2.06 -9.03
N CYS A 66 -0.51 -1.53 -7.87
CA CYS A 66 0.15 -2.35 -6.84
C CYS A 66 -0.75 -3.47 -6.30
N LYS A 67 -2.07 -3.36 -6.44
CA LYS A 67 -3.02 -4.42 -6.05
C LYS A 67 -2.86 -5.71 -6.86
N GLU A 68 -2.51 -5.63 -8.14
CA GLU A 68 -2.27 -6.81 -9.00
C GLU A 68 -1.00 -7.59 -8.64
N ARG A 69 -0.19 -7.05 -7.73
CA ARG A 69 1.11 -7.62 -7.32
C ARG A 69 1.06 -8.42 -6.03
N LEU A 70 -0.11 -8.46 -5.38
CA LEU A 70 -0.41 -9.18 -4.14
C LEU A 70 -0.64 -10.67 -4.44
#